data_AF-A0AA41SFF2-F1
#
_entry.id   AF-A0AA41SFF2-F1
#
_cell.length_a   1.000
_cell.length_b   1.000
_cell.length_c   1.000
_cell.angle_alpha   90.00
_cell.angle_beta   90.00
_cell.angle_gamma   90.00
#
_symmetry.space_group_name_H-M   'P 1'
#
loop_
_entity.id
_entity.type
_entity.pdbx_description
1 polymer ?
#
loop_
_entity_poly.entity_id
_entity_poly.type
_entity_poly.pdbx_seq_one_letter_code
_entity_poly.pdbx_strand_id
1 'polypeptide(L)'
;MGPFYTNETCPIIESPQNCMKNGRPDSGYLYWRWKPRDCAVPRFNAKKFLKLMRNKSWAFIGDSISRNHVQSFLCILWKVEAAVEVYHDFEYKSRRWHFPSYNFTVSLIWSPLLLKADIHEDRNGVSASDIHLHLDRLDSIWADQYRTFDYVILSGGKWFLKTIIYFENGKVVGCHNCKGAVEYGFDDAYRKALKLVFNFVTSSNHNSLVLFRTASPDHFENGEWFSGGTCDRTAPFKEGRMKLKDIDAKMRVIEFEEFKKAQVTMTESEKRVNLKIFDNTHLAALRPDGHPGLYREFHPQRKNVKVHDCLHWCLPGPIDSWNDLIMEIVLSS
;
A
#
# COMPACT_ATOMS: atom_id res chain seq x y z
N MET A 1 18.30 -12.50 12.88
CA MET A 1 17.79 -11.25 13.48
C MET A 1 16.27 -11.34 13.46
N GLY A 2 15.58 -11.17 14.59
CA GLY A 2 14.12 -11.35 14.68
C GLY A 2 13.30 -10.14 14.22
N PRO A 3 11.96 -10.25 14.22
CA PRO A 3 11.04 -9.18 13.82
C PRO A 3 11.20 -7.94 14.72
N PHE A 4 10.65 -6.80 14.31
CA PHE A 4 10.71 -5.58 15.13
C PHE A 4 9.89 -5.72 16.41
N TYR A 5 8.72 -6.32 16.30
CA TYR A 5 7.72 -6.47 17.33
C TYR A 5 7.06 -7.85 17.19
N THR A 6 6.19 -8.21 18.13
CA THR A 6 5.32 -9.39 18.07
C THR A 6 3.86 -8.94 18.25
N ASN A 7 2.93 -9.90 18.20
CA ASN A 7 1.53 -9.69 18.57
C ASN A 7 1.33 -9.23 20.03
N GLU A 8 2.31 -9.46 20.90
CA GLU A 8 2.27 -9.04 22.31
C GLU A 8 2.82 -7.62 22.51
N THR A 9 3.85 -7.25 21.73
CA THR A 9 4.51 -5.94 21.89
C THR A 9 3.91 -4.83 21.04
N CYS A 10 3.04 -5.15 20.07
CA CYS A 10 2.27 -4.18 19.31
C CYS A 10 0.76 -4.51 19.36
N PRO A 11 -0.03 -3.81 20.20
CA PRO A 11 -1.44 -4.14 20.40
C PRO A 11 -2.36 -3.65 19.28
N ILE A 12 -1.86 -2.83 18.36
CA ILE A 12 -2.65 -2.20 17.28
C ILE A 12 -2.70 -3.03 15.99
N ILE A 13 -2.10 -4.23 15.96
CA ILE A 13 -2.19 -5.13 14.81
C ILE A 13 -3.64 -5.60 14.65
N GLU A 14 -4.27 -5.25 13.54
CA GLU A 14 -5.63 -5.69 13.25
C GLU A 14 -5.67 -7.22 13.04
N SER A 15 -6.80 -7.83 13.44
CA SER A 15 -6.95 -9.30 13.39
C SER A 15 -6.62 -9.91 12.01
N PRO A 16 -7.03 -9.33 10.86
CA PRO A 16 -6.72 -9.87 9.53
C PRO A 16 -5.23 -10.03 9.23
N GLN A 17 -4.37 -9.22 9.84
CA GLN A 17 -2.91 -9.27 9.65
C GLN A 17 -2.18 -9.99 10.79
N ASN A 18 -2.86 -10.30 11.90
CA ASN A 18 -2.24 -10.90 13.09
C ASN A 18 -2.12 -12.44 12.98
N CYS A 19 -1.33 -12.91 12.02
CA CYS A 19 -1.19 -14.32 11.70
C CYS A 19 -0.74 -15.18 12.89
N MET A 20 0.15 -14.64 13.73
CA MET A 20 0.60 -15.32 14.96
C MET A 20 -0.57 -15.56 15.92
N LYS A 21 -1.37 -14.53 16.20
CA LYS A 21 -2.56 -14.64 17.05
C LYS A 21 -3.62 -15.56 16.44
N ASN A 22 -3.72 -15.59 15.12
CA ASN A 22 -4.66 -16.44 14.39
C ASN A 22 -4.18 -17.89 14.23
N GLY A 23 -3.07 -18.27 14.89
CA GLY A 23 -2.62 -19.66 14.98
C GLY A 23 -1.79 -20.15 13.81
N ARG A 24 -1.11 -19.23 13.09
CA ARG A 24 -0.10 -19.61 12.08
C ARG A 24 1.07 -20.34 12.76
N PRO A 25 1.37 -21.60 12.38
CA PRO A 25 2.34 -22.41 13.09
C PRO A 25 3.80 -22.14 12.67
N ASP A 26 4.02 -21.74 11.41
CA ASP A 26 5.35 -21.41 10.91
C ASP A 26 5.73 -19.95 11.23
N SER A 27 7.02 -19.71 11.50
CA SER A 27 7.54 -18.37 11.83
C SER A 27 8.76 -17.99 10.99
N GLY A 28 9.19 -18.84 10.05
CA GLY A 28 10.37 -18.61 9.22
C GLY A 28 10.31 -17.32 8.41
N TYR A 29 9.11 -16.90 7.98
CA TYR A 29 8.88 -15.69 7.21
C TYR A 29 9.30 -14.40 7.95
N LEU A 30 9.38 -14.42 9.29
CA LEU A 30 9.75 -13.27 10.13
C LEU A 30 11.24 -12.92 10.09
N TYR A 31 12.08 -13.86 9.67
CA TYR A 31 13.54 -13.75 9.82
C TYR A 31 14.27 -13.36 8.53
N TRP A 32 13.51 -13.05 7.48
CA TRP A 32 14.04 -12.57 6.22
C TRP A 32 14.17 -11.05 6.20
N ARG A 33 15.26 -10.59 5.59
CA ARG A 33 15.54 -9.17 5.40
C ARG A 33 15.98 -8.93 3.98
N TRP A 34 15.52 -7.82 3.41
CA TRP A 34 16.02 -7.36 2.12
C TRP A 34 17.47 -6.87 2.26
N LYS A 35 18.34 -7.36 1.38
CA LYS A 35 19.73 -6.92 1.26
C LYS A 35 19.97 -6.57 -0.22
N PRO A 36 20.12 -5.28 -0.56
CA PRO A 36 20.57 -4.88 -1.89
C PRO A 36 21.95 -5.49 -2.21
N ARG A 37 22.26 -5.60 -3.50
CA ARG A 37 23.53 -6.21 -3.95
C ARG A 37 24.75 -5.39 -3.54
N ASP A 38 24.68 -4.08 -3.75
CA ASP A 38 25.84 -3.19 -3.71
C ASP A 38 25.90 -2.31 -2.44
N CYS A 39 24.91 -2.43 -1.55
CA CYS A 39 24.88 -1.67 -0.31
C CYS A 39 24.19 -2.41 0.84
N ALA A 40 24.47 -1.97 2.06
CA ALA A 40 23.76 -2.41 3.25
C ALA A 40 22.68 -1.39 3.61
N VAL A 41 21.45 -1.85 3.80
CA VAL A 41 20.36 -1.02 4.32
C VAL A 41 20.40 -1.09 5.84
N PRO A 42 20.50 0.05 6.57
CA PRO A 42 20.38 0.06 8.02
C PRO A 42 19.00 -0.39 8.47
N ARG A 43 18.92 -1.04 9.63
CA ARG A 43 17.63 -1.43 10.20
C ARG A 43 16.91 -0.18 10.71
N PHE A 44 15.60 -0.12 10.55
CA PHE A 44 14.79 1.02 10.96
C PHE A 44 15.02 1.36 12.43
N ASN A 45 15.49 2.59 12.70
CA ASN A 45 15.70 3.11 14.05
C ASN A 45 14.57 4.07 14.40
N ALA A 46 13.55 3.56 15.09
CA ALA A 46 12.35 4.31 15.48
C ALA A 46 12.66 5.57 16.29
N LYS A 47 13.63 5.53 17.20
CA LYS A 47 14.00 6.69 18.03
C LYS A 47 14.64 7.78 17.19
N LYS A 48 15.54 7.43 16.28
CA LYS A 48 16.15 8.38 15.33
C LYS A 48 15.09 8.97 14.41
N PHE A 49 14.21 8.11 13.89
CA PHE A 49 13.15 8.50 12.99
C PHE A 49 12.19 9.51 13.63
N LEU A 50 11.61 9.21 14.80
CA LEU A 50 10.67 10.11 15.49
C LEU A 50 11.31 11.47 15.80
N LYS A 51 12.60 11.49 16.20
CA LYS A 51 13.33 12.75 16.41
C LYS A 51 13.39 13.62 15.14
N LEU A 52 13.61 13.00 13.98
CA LEU A 52 13.71 13.69 12.68
C LEU A 52 12.34 14.08 12.11
N MET A 53 11.27 13.44 12.60
CA MET A 53 9.88 13.73 12.23
C MET A 53 9.19 14.72 13.18
N ARG A 54 9.94 15.32 14.11
CA ARG A 54 9.38 16.29 15.05
C ARG A 54 8.72 17.47 14.31
N ASN A 55 7.50 17.82 14.71
CA ASN A 55 6.67 18.87 14.10
C ASN A 55 6.32 18.63 12.62
N LYS A 56 6.23 17.37 12.20
CA LYS A 56 5.92 17.02 10.82
C LYS A 56 4.64 16.19 10.71
N SER A 57 4.12 16.09 9.49
CA SER A 57 2.94 15.30 9.16
C SER A 57 3.22 14.34 8.00
N TRP A 58 2.82 13.08 8.17
CA TRP A 58 3.01 12.02 7.19
C TRP A 58 1.66 11.44 6.76
N ALA A 59 1.42 11.28 5.47
CA ALA A 59 0.23 10.60 4.94
C ALA A 59 0.55 9.32 4.16
N PHE A 60 -0.15 8.23 4.46
CA PHE A 60 -0.27 7.04 3.63
C PHE A 60 -1.62 7.12 2.91
N ILE A 61 -1.60 7.27 1.59
CA ILE A 61 -2.78 7.45 0.77
C ILE A 61 -2.88 6.27 -0.19
N GLY A 62 -4.00 5.56 -0.15
CA GLY A 62 -4.22 4.41 -1.04
C GLY A 62 -5.24 3.42 -0.53
N ASP A 63 -4.96 2.14 -0.77
CA ASP A 63 -5.86 1.02 -0.53
C ASP A 63 -5.56 0.25 0.77
N SER A 64 -6.07 -0.98 0.87
CA SER A 64 -5.88 -1.85 2.03
C SER A 64 -4.42 -2.27 2.24
N ILE A 65 -3.56 -2.23 1.22
CA ILE A 65 -2.12 -2.46 1.37
C ILE A 65 -1.44 -1.20 1.94
N SER A 66 -1.96 0.00 1.71
CA SER A 66 -1.56 1.20 2.47
C SER A 66 -1.94 1.08 3.94
N ARG A 67 -3.15 0.59 4.26
CA ARG A 67 -3.56 0.28 5.64
C ARG A 67 -2.64 -0.75 6.30
N ASN A 68 -2.27 -1.80 5.57
CA ASN A 68 -1.34 -2.82 6.07
C ASN A 68 0.05 -2.22 6.37
N HIS A 69 0.51 -1.30 5.52
CA HIS A 69 1.81 -0.66 5.64
C HIS A 69 1.89 0.30 6.82
N VAL A 70 0.87 1.16 7.00
CA VAL A 70 0.84 2.08 8.13
C VAL A 70 0.77 1.33 9.46
N GLN A 71 0.09 0.19 9.53
CA GLN A 71 0.08 -0.66 10.73
C GLN A 71 1.49 -1.18 11.06
N SER A 72 2.22 -1.70 10.07
CA SER A 72 3.62 -2.11 10.23
C SER A 72 4.48 -0.95 10.75
N PHE A 73 4.36 0.20 10.09
CA PHE A 73 5.09 1.40 10.45
C PHE A 73 4.80 1.86 11.88
N LEU A 74 3.52 1.97 12.26
CA LEU A 74 3.11 2.34 13.63
C LEU A 74 3.60 1.32 14.66
N CYS A 75 3.57 0.02 14.38
CA CYS A 75 4.10 -1.00 15.29
C CYS A 75 5.61 -0.88 15.52
N ILE A 76 6.39 -0.49 14.51
CA ILE A 76 7.81 -0.21 14.67
C ILE A 76 8.03 1.02 15.58
N LEU A 77 7.22 2.07 15.40
CA LEU A 77 7.28 3.29 16.21
C LEU A 77 6.78 3.09 17.65
N TRP A 78 5.84 2.18 17.86
CA TRP A 78 5.26 1.83 19.15
C TRP A 78 6.30 1.39 20.19
N LYS A 79 7.46 0.90 19.73
CA LYS A 79 8.60 0.54 20.60
C LYS A 79 9.24 1.73 21.31
N VAL A 80 8.93 2.96 20.87
CA VAL A 80 9.47 4.20 21.43
C VAL A 80 8.36 5.00 22.09
N GLU A 81 7.23 5.17 21.41
CA GLU A 81 6.06 5.89 21.93
C GLU A 81 4.78 5.30 21.33
N ALA A 82 3.78 5.07 22.17
CA ALA A 82 2.43 4.72 21.72
C ALA A 82 1.77 5.95 21.11
N ALA A 83 1.26 5.83 19.87
CA ALA A 83 0.56 6.91 19.22
C ALA A 83 -0.90 6.99 19.72
N VAL A 84 -1.41 8.21 19.84
CA VAL A 84 -2.82 8.46 20.18
C VAL A 84 -3.60 8.59 18.87
N GLU A 85 -4.64 7.78 18.68
CA GLU A 85 -5.57 7.99 17.57
C GLU A 85 -6.40 9.26 17.84
N VAL A 86 -6.31 10.23 16.95
CA VAL A 86 -6.95 11.56 17.09
C VAL A 86 -8.08 11.79 16.09
N TYR A 87 -8.21 10.90 15.09
CA TYR A 87 -9.29 10.94 14.10
C TYR A 87 -9.46 9.57 13.47
N HIS A 88 -10.70 9.22 13.17
CA HIS A 88 -11.08 8.20 12.21
C HIS A 88 -12.36 8.63 11.49
N ASP A 89 -12.55 8.18 10.25
CA ASP A 89 -13.86 8.28 9.60
C ASP A 89 -14.85 7.26 10.20
N PHE A 90 -16.13 7.35 9.83
CA PHE A 90 -17.19 6.49 10.35
C PHE A 90 -16.87 4.99 10.18
N GLU A 91 -16.27 4.62 9.04
CA GLU A 91 -15.94 3.24 8.71
C GLU A 91 -14.53 2.81 9.17
N TYR A 92 -13.77 3.70 9.83
CA TYR A 92 -12.38 3.49 10.24
C TYR A 92 -11.44 3.12 9.07
N LYS A 93 -11.78 3.54 7.84
CA LYS A 93 -10.98 3.35 6.63
C LYS A 93 -9.86 4.39 6.57
N SER A 94 -10.16 5.64 6.92
CA SER A 94 -9.19 6.72 7.12
C SER A 94 -9.01 6.99 8.62
N ARG A 95 -7.76 7.21 9.05
CA ARG A 95 -7.39 7.42 10.45
C ARG A 95 -6.21 8.35 10.59
N ARG A 96 -6.03 8.97 11.75
CA ARG A 96 -4.87 9.80 12.09
C ARG A 96 -4.40 9.51 13.49
N TRP A 97 -3.09 9.36 13.63
CA TRP A 97 -2.41 9.16 14.90
C TRP A 97 -1.44 10.30 15.18
N HIS A 98 -1.29 10.63 16.45
CA HIS A 98 -0.40 11.67 16.95
C HIS A 98 0.59 11.09 17.96
N PHE A 99 1.87 11.46 17.81
CA PHE A 99 2.96 11.16 18.73
C PHE A 99 3.27 12.41 19.56
N PRO A 100 2.72 12.56 20.78
CA PRO A 100 2.72 13.82 21.52
C PRO A 100 4.13 14.34 21.82
N SER A 101 5.08 13.49 22.20
CA SER A 101 6.43 13.95 22.55
C SER A 101 7.21 14.49 21.36
N TYR A 102 6.76 14.19 20.14
CA TYR A 102 7.38 14.61 18.89
C TYR A 102 6.54 15.63 18.12
N ASN A 103 5.28 15.86 18.53
CA ASN A 103 4.33 16.63 17.71
C ASN A 103 4.34 16.13 16.24
N PHE A 104 4.33 14.81 16.07
CA PHE A 104 4.38 14.14 14.77
C PHE A 104 3.03 13.49 14.49
N THR A 105 2.49 13.67 13.28
CA THR A 105 1.24 13.03 12.88
C THR A 105 1.44 12.03 11.74
N VAL A 106 0.70 10.93 11.80
CA VAL A 106 0.62 9.92 10.75
C VAL A 106 -0.83 9.77 10.36
N SER A 107 -1.16 9.95 9.10
CA SER A 107 -2.51 9.80 8.56
C SER A 107 -2.55 8.60 7.60
N LEU A 108 -3.58 7.78 7.71
CA LEU A 108 -4.03 6.86 6.68
C LEU A 108 -5.25 7.49 6.01
N ILE A 109 -5.19 7.70 4.69
CA ILE A 109 -6.31 8.22 3.91
C ILE A 109 -6.74 7.16 2.91
N TRP A 110 -7.98 6.70 3.05
CA TRP A 110 -8.56 5.71 2.16
C TRP A 110 -8.91 6.35 0.82
N SER A 111 -8.12 6.04 -0.20
CA SER A 111 -8.34 6.46 -1.58
C SER A 111 -7.76 5.41 -2.52
N PRO A 112 -8.40 4.22 -2.63
CA PRO A 112 -7.78 3.05 -3.26
C PRO A 112 -7.50 3.21 -4.76
N LEU A 113 -8.21 4.13 -5.42
CA LEU A 113 -8.04 4.48 -6.84
C LEU A 113 -7.34 5.84 -7.02
N LEU A 114 -7.00 6.54 -5.92
CA LEU A 114 -6.42 7.90 -5.85
C LEU A 114 -7.25 9.03 -6.48
N LEU A 115 -8.21 8.69 -7.34
CA LEU A 115 -9.11 9.56 -8.06
C LEU A 115 -10.51 9.52 -7.44
N LYS A 116 -11.33 10.53 -7.76
CA LYS A 116 -12.70 10.62 -7.27
C LYS A 116 -13.47 9.38 -7.71
N ALA A 117 -13.84 8.58 -6.73
CA ALA A 117 -14.62 7.37 -6.92
C ALA A 117 -15.85 7.37 -6.01
N ASP A 118 -16.90 6.72 -6.47
CA ASP A 118 -18.02 6.30 -5.63
C ASP A 118 -17.88 4.79 -5.42
N ILE A 119 -17.53 4.41 -4.19
CA ILE A 119 -17.22 3.03 -3.79
C ILE A 119 -18.23 2.62 -2.73
N HIS A 120 -19.02 1.60 -3.06
CA HIS A 120 -20.10 1.09 -2.22
C HIS A 120 -19.76 -0.31 -1.67
N GLU A 121 -18.54 -0.47 -1.16
CA GLU A 121 -18.01 -1.73 -0.63
C GLU A 121 -17.90 -1.70 0.90
N ASP A 122 -18.46 -2.72 1.55
CA ASP A 122 -18.40 -2.89 2.99
C ASP A 122 -17.01 -3.37 3.47
N ARG A 123 -16.83 -3.54 4.79
CA ARG A 123 -15.55 -4.00 5.38
C ARG A 123 -15.17 -5.44 5.00
N ASN A 124 -16.12 -6.25 4.54
CA ASN A 124 -15.92 -7.64 4.14
C ASN A 124 -15.59 -7.77 2.64
N GLY A 125 -15.67 -6.67 1.90
CA GLY A 125 -15.43 -6.62 0.47
C GLY A 125 -16.68 -6.88 -0.38
N VAL A 126 -17.86 -6.82 0.23
CA VAL A 126 -19.14 -6.99 -0.47
C VAL A 126 -19.55 -5.65 -1.07
N SER A 127 -19.68 -5.60 -2.39
CA SER A 127 -20.10 -4.40 -3.12
C SER A 127 -21.63 -4.34 -3.26
N ALA A 128 -22.23 -3.21 -2.91
CA ALA A 128 -23.66 -2.94 -3.11
C ALA A 128 -23.98 -2.45 -4.54
N SER A 129 -23.00 -1.93 -5.26
CA SER A 129 -23.11 -1.50 -6.66
C SER A 129 -21.75 -1.50 -7.36
N ASP A 130 -21.73 -1.26 -8.66
CA ASP A 130 -20.49 -1.02 -9.41
C ASP A 130 -19.78 0.24 -8.90
N ILE A 131 -18.46 0.26 -9.04
CA ILE A 131 -17.64 1.43 -8.71
C ILE A 131 -17.75 2.44 -9.86
N HIS A 132 -17.97 3.72 -9.53
CA HIS A 132 -17.89 4.80 -10.50
C HIS A 132 -16.59 5.56 -10.31
N LEU A 133 -15.71 5.60 -11.32
CA LEU A 133 -14.42 6.27 -11.24
C LEU A 133 -14.34 7.43 -12.24
N HIS A 134 -14.03 8.62 -11.74
CA HIS A 134 -13.80 9.81 -12.56
C HIS A 134 -12.32 9.94 -12.94
N LEU A 135 -11.98 9.62 -14.20
CA LEU A 135 -10.59 9.58 -14.70
C LEU A 135 -9.95 10.96 -14.90
N ASP A 136 -10.71 12.03 -14.65
CA ASP A 136 -10.33 13.44 -14.82
C ASP A 136 -10.28 14.21 -13.50
N ARG A 137 -10.55 13.56 -12.36
CA ARG A 137 -10.64 14.20 -11.05
C ARG A 137 -9.92 13.42 -9.96
N LEU A 138 -9.03 14.10 -9.25
CA LEU A 138 -8.42 13.55 -8.03
C LEU A 138 -9.47 13.38 -6.94
N ASP A 139 -9.22 12.46 -6.02
CA ASP A 139 -10.03 12.34 -4.82
C ASP A 139 -9.73 13.53 -3.88
N SER A 140 -10.75 14.36 -3.64
CA SER A 140 -10.63 15.56 -2.82
C SER A 140 -10.27 15.24 -1.37
N ILE A 141 -10.59 14.04 -0.87
CA ILE A 141 -10.31 13.62 0.51
C ILE A 141 -8.82 13.79 0.83
N TRP A 142 -7.92 13.46 -0.08
CA TRP A 142 -6.48 13.66 0.12
C TRP A 142 -5.92 14.88 -0.61
N ALA A 143 -6.45 15.20 -1.80
CA ALA A 143 -5.90 16.29 -2.61
C ALA A 143 -6.04 17.65 -1.90
N ASP A 144 -7.17 17.89 -1.23
CA ASP A 144 -7.42 19.14 -0.51
C ASP A 144 -6.51 19.29 0.73
N GLN A 145 -6.11 18.15 1.32
CA GLN A 145 -5.22 18.11 2.49
C GLN A 145 -3.74 18.05 2.12
N TYR A 146 -3.38 17.90 0.83
CA TYR A 146 -1.99 17.65 0.39
C TYR A 146 -0.98 18.64 0.97
N ARG A 147 -1.35 19.93 1.05
CA ARG A 147 -0.48 21.00 1.56
C ARG A 147 -0.18 20.92 3.06
N THR A 148 -0.85 20.02 3.79
CA THR A 148 -0.64 19.82 5.23
C THR A 148 0.38 18.73 5.55
N PHE A 149 0.87 18.01 4.53
CA PHE A 149 1.79 16.89 4.72
C PHE A 149 3.22 17.25 4.31
N ASP A 150 4.20 16.90 5.13
CA ASP A 150 5.63 16.99 4.79
C ASP A 150 6.11 15.75 4.02
N TYR A 151 5.47 14.60 4.31
CA TYR A 151 5.76 13.32 3.69
C TYR A 151 4.47 12.65 3.23
N VAL A 152 4.50 12.11 2.02
CA VAL A 152 3.36 11.39 1.44
C VAL A 152 3.83 10.09 0.83
N ILE A 153 3.15 8.99 1.15
CA ILE A 153 3.27 7.73 0.41
C ILE A 153 1.96 7.52 -0.35
N LEU A 154 2.01 7.65 -1.66
CA LEU A 154 0.92 7.32 -2.58
C LEU A 154 1.08 5.88 -3.06
N SER A 155 -0.01 5.13 -3.12
CA SER A 155 -0.03 3.86 -3.84
C SER A 155 -1.45 3.48 -4.23
N GLY A 156 -1.57 2.69 -5.29
CA GLY A 156 -2.80 2.04 -5.70
C GLY A 156 -2.45 0.85 -6.57
N GLY A 157 -3.46 0.18 -7.12
CA GLY A 157 -3.20 -0.89 -8.06
C GLY A 157 -4.36 -1.88 -8.18
N LYS A 158 -4.39 -2.91 -7.32
CA LYS A 158 -5.30 -4.05 -7.46
C LYS A 158 -6.79 -3.66 -7.54
N TRP A 159 -7.17 -2.51 -6.99
CA TRP A 159 -8.51 -1.95 -7.13
C TRP A 159 -8.92 -1.62 -8.57
N PHE A 160 -7.98 -1.27 -9.45
CA PHE A 160 -8.25 -1.03 -10.87
C PHE A 160 -8.69 -2.29 -11.63
N LEU A 161 -8.49 -3.48 -11.05
CA LEU A 161 -8.90 -4.77 -11.62
C LEU A 161 -10.35 -5.15 -11.28
N LYS A 162 -11.05 -4.35 -10.46
CA LYS A 162 -12.47 -4.55 -10.17
C LYS A 162 -13.33 -4.10 -11.35
N THR A 163 -14.58 -4.53 -11.35
CA THR A 163 -15.58 -3.96 -12.26
C THR A 163 -15.80 -2.48 -11.94
N ILE A 164 -15.52 -1.60 -12.91
CA ILE A 164 -15.54 -0.15 -12.73
C ILE A 164 -16.13 0.52 -13.96
N ILE A 165 -17.12 1.39 -13.76
CA ILE A 165 -17.65 2.31 -14.78
C ILE A 165 -16.81 3.58 -14.75
N TYR A 166 -16.23 3.94 -15.91
CA TYR A 166 -15.35 5.10 -16.03
C TYR A 166 -16.09 6.32 -16.54
N PHE A 167 -15.84 7.45 -15.90
CA PHE A 167 -16.41 8.75 -16.23
C PHE A 167 -15.31 9.74 -16.60
N GLU A 168 -15.61 10.60 -17.57
CA GLU A 168 -14.85 11.82 -17.88
C GLU A 168 -15.82 12.95 -18.19
N ASN A 169 -15.58 14.13 -17.63
CA ASN A 169 -16.43 15.31 -17.83
C ASN A 169 -17.93 15.01 -17.58
N GLY A 170 -18.21 14.14 -16.60
CA GLY A 170 -19.56 13.71 -16.23
C GLY A 170 -20.23 12.70 -17.18
N LYS A 171 -19.52 12.17 -18.19
CA LYS A 171 -20.05 11.17 -19.13
C LYS A 171 -19.34 9.83 -18.97
N VAL A 172 -20.07 8.73 -19.15
CA VAL A 172 -19.49 7.39 -19.20
C VAL A 172 -18.64 7.26 -20.46
N VAL A 173 -17.36 6.89 -20.31
CA VAL A 173 -16.43 6.66 -21.42
C VAL A 173 -16.17 5.17 -21.68
N GLY A 174 -16.57 4.31 -20.76
CA GLY A 174 -16.49 2.86 -20.88
C GLY A 174 -16.55 2.21 -19.50
N CYS A 175 -16.34 0.90 -19.46
CA CYS A 175 -16.24 0.14 -18.22
C CYS A 175 -15.20 -0.97 -18.34
N HIS A 176 -14.56 -1.33 -17.24
CA HIS A 176 -13.80 -2.56 -17.14
C HIS A 176 -14.68 -3.70 -16.60
N ASN A 177 -14.75 -4.83 -17.30
CA ASN A 177 -15.43 -6.04 -16.84
C ASN A 177 -16.94 -5.84 -16.54
N CYS A 178 -17.61 -4.95 -17.30
CA CYS A 178 -19.08 -4.82 -17.30
C CYS A 178 -19.70 -5.64 -18.43
N LYS A 179 -20.94 -6.10 -18.22
CA LYS A 179 -21.76 -6.66 -19.30
C LYS A 179 -22.50 -5.54 -20.04
N GLY A 180 -22.34 -5.47 -21.36
CA GLY A 180 -23.13 -4.59 -22.23
C GLY A 180 -22.66 -3.14 -22.36
N ALA A 181 -21.46 -2.81 -21.85
CA ALA A 181 -20.80 -1.51 -22.05
C ALA A 181 -19.53 -1.69 -22.91
N VAL A 182 -19.01 -0.59 -23.47
CA VAL A 182 -17.73 -0.58 -24.18
C VAL A 182 -16.61 -0.87 -23.17
N GLU A 183 -15.83 -1.92 -23.44
CA GLU A 183 -14.68 -2.27 -22.60
C GLU A 183 -13.64 -1.16 -22.65
N TYR A 184 -13.21 -0.74 -21.47
CA TYR A 184 -12.13 0.22 -21.27
C TYR A 184 -11.08 -0.47 -20.39
N GLY A 185 -9.89 -0.66 -20.95
CA GLY A 185 -8.85 -1.44 -20.28
C GLY A 185 -8.45 -0.85 -18.94
N PHE A 186 -8.29 -1.70 -17.93
CA PHE A 186 -7.79 -1.28 -16.62
C PHE A 186 -6.44 -0.56 -16.73
N ASP A 187 -5.61 -0.91 -17.73
CA ASP A 187 -4.30 -0.32 -17.96
C ASP A 187 -4.38 1.12 -18.44
N ASP A 188 -5.34 1.45 -19.31
CA ASP A 188 -5.59 2.83 -19.73
C ASP A 188 -6.08 3.67 -18.55
N ALA A 189 -7.01 3.12 -17.76
CA ALA A 189 -7.54 3.78 -16.57
C ALA A 189 -6.44 4.01 -15.52
N TYR A 190 -5.60 3.00 -15.27
CA TYR A 190 -4.50 3.05 -14.34
C TYR A 190 -3.43 4.06 -14.78
N ARG A 191 -3.04 4.02 -16.06
CA ARG A 191 -2.11 4.99 -16.64
C ARG A 191 -2.62 6.41 -16.51
N LYS A 192 -3.90 6.63 -16.81
CA LYS A 192 -4.50 7.97 -16.71
C LYS A 192 -4.57 8.47 -15.27
N ALA A 193 -4.88 7.60 -14.32
CA ALA A 193 -4.84 7.90 -12.90
C ALA A 193 -3.44 8.33 -12.44
N LEU A 194 -2.41 7.55 -12.76
CA LEU A 194 -1.03 7.88 -12.38
C LEU A 194 -0.55 9.18 -13.02
N LYS A 195 -0.87 9.39 -14.30
CA LYS A 195 -0.57 10.65 -14.98
C LYS A 195 -1.19 11.85 -14.26
N LEU A 196 -2.47 11.76 -13.87
CA LEU A 196 -3.16 12.84 -13.18
C LEU A 196 -2.56 13.10 -11.79
N VAL A 197 -2.27 12.04 -11.03
CA VAL A 197 -1.65 12.12 -9.70
C VAL A 197 -0.25 12.72 -9.76
N PHE A 198 0.61 12.25 -10.67
CA PHE A 198 1.96 12.78 -10.80
C PHE A 198 1.96 14.21 -11.29
N ASN A 199 1.11 14.57 -12.26
CA ASN A 199 0.97 15.96 -12.70
C ASN A 199 0.56 16.90 -11.55
N PHE A 200 -0.33 16.45 -10.66
CA PHE A 200 -0.69 17.22 -9.48
C PHE A 200 0.50 17.43 -8.53
N VAL A 201 1.25 16.36 -8.24
CA VAL A 201 2.42 16.45 -7.36
C VAL A 201 3.50 17.34 -7.96
N THR A 202 3.81 17.19 -9.26
CA THR A 202 4.87 17.95 -9.93
C THR A 202 4.50 19.41 -10.20
N SER A 203 3.22 19.72 -10.34
CA SER A 203 2.76 21.11 -10.53
C SER A 203 2.56 21.88 -9.22
N SER A 204 2.42 21.18 -8.09
CA SER A 204 2.19 21.78 -6.78
C SER A 204 3.37 22.64 -6.32
N ASN A 205 3.07 23.75 -5.65
CA ASN A 205 4.08 24.62 -5.02
C ASN A 205 4.44 24.17 -3.60
N HIS A 206 3.81 23.12 -3.08
CA HIS A 206 4.07 22.61 -1.73
C HIS A 206 5.21 21.59 -1.76
N ASN A 207 6.25 21.83 -0.97
CA ASN A 207 7.48 21.04 -0.94
C ASN A 207 7.35 19.81 -0.02
N SER A 208 6.40 18.91 -0.33
CA SER A 208 6.32 17.59 0.30
C SER A 208 7.32 16.62 -0.35
N LEU A 209 7.92 15.74 0.44
CA LEU A 209 8.58 14.55 -0.09
C LEU A 209 7.52 13.48 -0.36
N VAL A 210 7.33 13.13 -1.63
CA VAL A 210 6.33 12.18 -2.09
C VAL A 210 7.01 10.91 -2.57
N LEU A 211 6.63 9.78 -2.00
CA LEU A 211 7.01 8.46 -2.47
C LEU A 211 5.80 7.82 -3.16
N PHE A 212 5.95 7.44 -4.42
CA PHE A 212 5.00 6.52 -5.05
C PHE A 212 5.49 5.09 -4.84
N ARG A 213 4.76 4.30 -4.03
CA ARG A 213 5.05 2.88 -3.83
C ARG A 213 4.36 2.08 -4.94
N THR A 214 5.16 1.34 -5.71
CA THR A 214 4.65 0.47 -6.78
C THR A 214 3.73 -0.64 -6.25
N ALA A 215 2.87 -1.17 -7.10
CA ALA A 215 1.86 -2.15 -6.72
C ALA A 215 2.48 -3.38 -6.02
N SER A 216 1.82 -3.82 -4.94
CA SER A 216 2.15 -5.09 -4.28
C SER A 216 1.47 -6.25 -5.01
N PRO A 217 2.21 -7.30 -5.41
CA PRO A 217 1.61 -8.48 -6.01
C PRO A 217 0.85 -9.29 -4.96
N ASP A 218 -0.13 -10.06 -5.44
CA ASP A 218 -0.68 -11.21 -4.71
C ASP A 218 0.09 -12.49 -5.09
N HIS A 219 -0.08 -13.54 -4.28
CA HIS A 219 0.54 -14.84 -4.54
C HIS A 219 -0.48 -15.99 -4.56
N PHE A 220 -1.66 -15.76 -5.15
CA PHE A 220 -2.62 -16.84 -5.36
C PHE A 220 -2.06 -17.91 -6.31
N GLU A 221 -2.20 -19.17 -5.90
CA GLU A 221 -1.89 -20.39 -6.63
C GLU A 221 -3.13 -21.26 -6.77
N ASN A 222 -3.19 -22.10 -7.81
CA ASN A 222 -4.28 -23.05 -8.04
C ASN A 222 -5.68 -22.41 -8.13
N GLY A 223 -5.74 -21.13 -8.46
CA GLY A 223 -6.97 -20.33 -8.51
C GLY A 223 -6.67 -18.88 -8.18
N GLU A 224 -7.73 -18.09 -8.08
CA GLU A 224 -7.73 -16.70 -7.65
C GLU A 224 -8.56 -16.54 -6.37
N TRP A 225 -8.60 -15.33 -5.81
CA TRP A 225 -9.32 -15.05 -4.56
C TRP A 225 -10.78 -15.51 -4.55
N PHE A 226 -11.46 -15.51 -5.71
CA PHE A 226 -12.86 -15.91 -5.87
C PHE A 226 -13.05 -17.35 -6.34
N SER A 227 -11.99 -18.05 -6.76
CA SER A 227 -12.06 -19.41 -7.31
C SER A 227 -11.31 -20.45 -6.48
N GLY A 228 -10.98 -20.12 -5.23
CA GLY A 228 -10.37 -21.04 -4.26
C GLY A 228 -8.85 -21.09 -4.32
N GLY A 229 -8.20 -20.06 -4.85
CA GLY A 229 -6.74 -19.97 -4.86
C GLY A 229 -6.14 -19.94 -3.45
N THR A 230 -4.92 -20.47 -3.31
CA THR A 230 -4.19 -20.59 -2.04
C THR A 230 -2.80 -19.95 -2.11
N CYS A 231 -2.10 -19.87 -0.98
CA CYS A 231 -0.74 -19.33 -0.88
C CYS A 231 -0.01 -20.01 0.28
N ASP A 232 0.23 -21.30 0.15
CA ASP A 232 0.69 -22.16 1.25
C ASP A 232 2.22 -22.20 1.41
N ARG A 233 2.95 -21.36 0.66
CA ARG A 233 4.40 -21.29 0.74
C ARG A 233 4.84 -20.77 2.12
N THR A 234 5.92 -21.34 2.64
CA THR A 234 6.51 -20.98 3.94
C THR A 234 7.95 -20.45 3.83
N ALA A 235 8.45 -20.31 2.60
CA ALA A 235 9.76 -19.76 2.29
C ALA A 235 9.69 -18.81 1.08
N PRO A 236 10.58 -17.79 1.02
CA PRO A 236 10.66 -16.89 -0.11
C PRO A 236 11.13 -17.62 -1.37
N PHE A 237 10.93 -16.99 -2.53
CA PHE A 237 11.53 -17.47 -3.75
C PHE A 237 13.05 -17.35 -3.71
N LYS A 238 13.73 -18.36 -4.26
CA LYS A 238 15.16 -18.30 -4.55
C LYS A 238 15.42 -17.41 -5.76
N GLU A 239 16.64 -16.91 -5.88
CA GLU A 239 17.08 -16.12 -7.03
C GLU A 239 16.78 -16.84 -8.35
N GLY A 240 16.25 -16.10 -9.33
CA GLY A 240 15.86 -16.61 -10.65
C GLY A 240 14.59 -17.49 -10.67
N ARG A 241 13.93 -17.76 -9.53
CA ARG A 241 12.72 -18.59 -9.47
C ARG A 241 11.42 -17.80 -9.43
N MET A 242 11.47 -16.53 -9.05
CA MET A 242 10.31 -15.64 -9.03
C MET A 242 9.97 -15.18 -10.45
N LYS A 243 8.68 -15.23 -10.79
CA LYS A 243 8.11 -14.63 -12.00
C LYS A 243 6.91 -13.80 -11.59
N LEU A 244 6.85 -12.55 -12.05
CA LEU A 244 5.65 -11.73 -11.88
C LEU A 244 4.51 -12.29 -12.75
N LYS A 245 3.28 -12.23 -12.23
CA LYS A 245 2.09 -12.42 -13.07
C LYS A 245 2.05 -11.32 -14.14
N ASP A 246 1.50 -11.62 -15.31
CA ASP A 246 1.43 -10.66 -16.43
C ASP A 246 0.77 -9.34 -16.02
N ILE A 247 -0.25 -9.41 -15.17
CA ILE A 247 -0.94 -8.23 -14.65
C ILE A 247 -0.03 -7.34 -13.79
N ASP A 248 0.75 -7.94 -12.88
CA ASP A 248 1.68 -7.21 -12.00
C ASP A 248 2.84 -6.62 -12.81
N ALA A 249 3.32 -7.35 -13.81
CA ALA A 249 4.33 -6.87 -14.74
C ALA A 249 3.81 -5.67 -15.55
N LYS A 250 2.58 -5.75 -16.08
CA LYS A 250 1.94 -4.67 -16.85
C LYS A 250 1.72 -3.42 -16.00
N MET A 251 1.24 -3.59 -14.76
CA MET A 251 1.08 -2.47 -13.81
C MET A 251 2.42 -1.80 -13.49
N ARG A 252 3.46 -2.59 -13.19
CA ARG A 252 4.80 -2.04 -12.93
C ARG A 252 5.36 -1.27 -14.12
N VAL A 253 5.15 -1.76 -15.35
CA VAL A 253 5.57 -1.03 -16.56
C VAL A 253 4.88 0.34 -16.64
N ILE A 254 3.56 0.39 -16.45
CA ILE A 254 2.78 1.65 -16.45
C ILE A 254 3.29 2.63 -15.39
N GLU A 255 3.53 2.15 -14.17
CA GLU A 255 4.02 2.97 -13.06
C GLU A 255 5.36 3.63 -13.38
N PHE A 256 6.32 2.86 -13.92
CA PHE A 256 7.62 3.38 -14.29
C PHE A 256 7.57 4.31 -15.51
N GLU A 257 6.72 4.03 -16.49
CA GLU A 257 6.55 4.89 -17.66
C GLU A 257 5.98 6.26 -17.29
N GLU A 258 4.91 6.30 -16.48
CA GLU A 258 4.33 7.58 -16.03
C GLU A 258 5.26 8.31 -15.06
N PHE A 259 5.97 7.59 -14.18
CA PHE A 259 6.97 8.20 -13.31
C PHE A 259 8.11 8.85 -14.11
N LYS A 260 8.63 8.18 -15.15
CA LYS A 260 9.68 8.75 -16.03
C LYS A 260 9.20 10.00 -16.74
N LYS A 261 7.95 10.02 -17.24
CA LYS A 261 7.36 11.22 -17.86
C LYS A 261 7.29 12.38 -16.85
N ALA A 262 6.83 12.12 -15.64
CA ALA A 262 6.79 13.11 -14.57
C ALA A 262 8.21 13.62 -14.22
N GLN A 263 9.20 12.74 -14.21
CA GLN A 263 10.59 13.09 -13.92
C GLN A 263 11.19 14.03 -14.98
N VAL A 264 10.88 13.84 -16.27
CA VAL A 264 11.27 14.77 -17.35
C VAL A 264 10.69 16.16 -17.09
N THR A 265 9.38 16.24 -16.79
CA THR A 265 8.73 17.52 -16.45
C THR A 265 9.35 18.18 -15.22
N MET A 266 9.79 17.40 -14.22
CA MET A 266 10.49 17.92 -13.05
C MET A 266 11.86 18.51 -13.41
N THR A 267 12.62 17.85 -14.30
CA THR A 267 13.95 18.34 -14.72
C THR A 267 13.90 19.59 -15.59
N GLU A 268 12.81 19.78 -16.33
CA GLU A 268 12.57 20.98 -17.15
C GLU A 268 12.01 22.15 -16.31
N SER A 269 11.54 21.88 -15.10
CA SER A 269 10.98 22.88 -14.19
C SER A 269 12.05 23.46 -13.27
N GLU A 270 12.01 24.76 -13.04
CA GLU A 270 12.80 25.42 -11.98
C GLU A 270 12.26 25.11 -10.57
N LYS A 271 11.11 24.44 -10.46
CA LYS A 271 10.49 24.09 -9.18
C LYS A 271 11.20 22.90 -8.54
N ARG A 272 11.50 23.02 -7.25
CA ARG A 272 11.97 21.89 -6.43
C ARG A 272 10.81 20.93 -6.14
N VAL A 273 10.63 19.94 -7.00
CA VAL A 273 9.68 18.83 -6.80
C VAL A 273 10.41 17.65 -6.18
N ASN A 274 9.83 17.05 -5.13
CA ASN A 274 10.42 15.89 -4.44
C ASN A 274 9.53 14.65 -4.58
N LEU A 275 9.38 14.17 -5.82
CA LEU A 275 8.69 12.92 -6.14
C LEU A 275 9.72 11.81 -6.39
N LYS A 276 9.63 10.71 -5.65
CA LYS A 276 10.48 9.53 -5.80
C LYS A 276 9.63 8.27 -5.94
N ILE A 277 10.19 7.26 -6.61
CA ILE A 277 9.56 5.94 -6.71
C ILE A 277 10.15 5.01 -5.65
N PHE A 278 9.28 4.28 -4.96
CA PHE A 278 9.65 3.15 -4.11
C PHE A 278 9.24 1.87 -4.82
N ASP A 279 10.18 1.26 -5.55
CA ASP A 279 9.98 0.00 -6.29
C ASP A 279 9.87 -1.18 -5.33
N ASN A 280 8.64 -1.43 -4.90
CA ASN A 280 8.29 -2.46 -3.94
C ASN A 280 7.93 -3.79 -4.60
N THR A 281 7.50 -3.76 -5.86
CA THR A 281 6.85 -4.90 -6.53
C THR A 281 7.73 -6.14 -6.56
N HIS A 282 8.99 -6.01 -6.98
CA HIS A 282 9.91 -7.17 -7.02
C HIS A 282 10.29 -7.68 -5.63
N LEU A 283 10.50 -6.79 -4.66
CA LEU A 283 10.83 -7.17 -3.29
C LEU A 283 9.67 -7.94 -2.66
N ALA A 284 8.44 -7.48 -2.85
CA ALA A 284 7.23 -8.15 -2.40
C ALA A 284 7.00 -9.47 -3.15
N ALA A 285 7.24 -9.53 -4.46
CA ALA A 285 7.09 -10.73 -5.29
C ALA A 285 8.00 -11.89 -4.86
N LEU A 286 9.11 -11.61 -4.17
CA LEU A 286 10.01 -12.64 -3.65
C LEU A 286 9.47 -13.29 -2.37
N ARG A 287 8.36 -12.80 -1.81
CA ARG A 287 7.89 -13.13 -0.46
C ARG A 287 6.52 -13.82 -0.43
N PRO A 288 6.27 -14.89 -1.22
CA PRO A 288 4.99 -15.61 -1.15
C PRO A 288 4.72 -16.20 0.24
N ASP A 289 5.75 -16.32 1.08
CA ASP A 289 5.69 -16.80 2.46
C ASP A 289 5.04 -15.84 3.45
N GLY A 290 4.83 -14.58 3.08
CA GLY A 290 4.42 -13.54 4.02
C GLY A 290 2.93 -13.28 4.15
N HIS A 291 2.09 -13.97 3.38
CA HIS A 291 0.65 -13.72 3.36
C HIS A 291 -0.07 -14.38 4.54
N PRO A 292 -1.20 -13.83 5.01
CA PRO A 292 -2.03 -14.50 6.01
C PRO A 292 -2.55 -15.86 5.56
N GLY A 293 -2.92 -16.01 4.29
CA GLY A 293 -3.54 -17.24 3.79
C GLY A 293 -4.78 -17.58 4.61
N LEU A 294 -4.80 -18.78 5.21
CA LEU A 294 -5.86 -19.23 6.13
C LEU A 294 -5.86 -18.52 7.49
N TYR A 295 -4.80 -17.80 7.82
CA TYR A 295 -4.59 -17.18 9.13
C TYR A 295 -5.01 -15.71 9.14
N ARG A 296 -5.94 -15.32 8.27
CA ARG A 296 -6.64 -14.02 8.34
C ARG A 296 -7.57 -13.95 9.56
N GLU A 297 -8.14 -15.06 9.97
CA GLU A 297 -8.98 -15.15 11.18
C GLU A 297 -8.62 -16.41 11.96
N PHE A 298 -8.85 -16.39 13.28
CA PHE A 298 -8.63 -17.54 14.14
C PHE A 298 -9.72 -18.61 13.90
N HIS A 299 -9.31 -19.77 13.39
CA HIS A 299 -10.22 -20.87 13.10
C HIS A 299 -9.84 -22.14 13.88
N PRO A 300 -10.36 -22.33 15.11
CA PRO A 300 -9.93 -23.41 16.01
C PRO A 300 -10.28 -24.81 15.46
N GLN A 301 -11.34 -24.92 14.66
CA GLN A 301 -11.81 -26.21 14.13
C GLN A 301 -11.39 -26.48 12.67
N ARG A 302 -10.78 -25.50 11.96
CA ARG A 302 -10.29 -25.52 10.56
C ARG A 302 -11.18 -26.15 9.47
N LYS A 303 -12.40 -26.61 9.79
CA LYS A 303 -13.24 -27.42 8.89
C LYS A 303 -13.97 -26.62 7.80
N ASN A 304 -14.04 -25.29 7.88
CA ASN A 304 -14.90 -24.46 7.01
C ASN A 304 -14.21 -23.19 6.43
N VAL A 305 -12.88 -23.08 6.48
CA VAL A 305 -12.18 -21.89 5.97
C VAL A 305 -11.94 -22.05 4.47
N LYS A 306 -12.69 -21.32 3.64
CA LYS A 306 -12.61 -21.44 2.16
C LYS A 306 -11.84 -20.32 1.48
N VAL A 307 -11.53 -19.23 2.18
CA VAL A 307 -10.96 -18.02 1.55
C VAL A 307 -9.58 -17.75 2.13
N HIS A 308 -8.56 -17.87 1.29
CA HIS A 308 -7.21 -17.46 1.62
C HIS A 308 -7.03 -15.96 1.33
N ASP A 309 -6.35 -15.26 2.22
CA ASP A 309 -5.84 -13.93 1.93
C ASP A 309 -4.40 -14.02 1.43
N CYS A 310 -4.24 -13.97 0.11
CA CYS A 310 -2.95 -14.00 -0.57
C CYS A 310 -2.54 -12.64 -1.13
N LEU A 311 -3.19 -11.56 -0.67
CA LEU A 311 -2.95 -10.19 -1.10
C LEU A 311 -2.31 -9.36 0.02
N HIS A 312 -2.86 -9.42 1.23
CA HIS A 312 -2.34 -8.70 2.39
C HIS A 312 -1.16 -9.44 3.02
N TRP A 313 -0.51 -8.82 4.00
CA TRP A 313 0.73 -9.29 4.62
C TRP A 313 0.54 -9.49 6.11
N CYS A 314 1.09 -10.59 6.63
CA CYS A 314 1.21 -10.82 8.07
C CYS A 314 2.00 -9.68 8.73
N LEU A 315 1.61 -9.34 9.97
CA LEU A 315 2.31 -8.41 10.84
C LEU A 315 2.65 -9.09 12.17
N PRO A 316 3.92 -9.06 12.63
CA PRO A 316 5.12 -8.67 11.86
C PRO A 316 5.31 -9.54 10.59
N GLY A 317 6.07 -9.07 9.60
CA GLY A 317 6.23 -9.78 8.33
C GLY A 317 7.03 -9.03 7.26
N PRO A 318 6.95 -9.43 5.96
CA PRO A 318 7.79 -8.85 4.91
C PRO A 318 7.65 -7.35 4.74
N ILE A 319 6.45 -6.83 4.97
CA ILE A 319 6.12 -5.41 4.89
C ILE A 319 6.93 -4.56 5.87
N ASP A 320 7.47 -5.14 6.94
CA ASP A 320 8.37 -4.44 7.86
C ASP A 320 9.68 -4.02 7.17
N SER A 321 10.15 -4.79 6.18
CA SER A 321 11.34 -4.46 5.39
C SER A 321 11.11 -3.27 4.45
N TRP A 322 9.85 -2.90 4.17
CA TRP A 322 9.55 -1.72 3.37
C TRP A 322 9.88 -0.45 4.16
N ASN A 323 9.65 -0.47 5.47
CA ASN A 323 9.99 0.64 6.35
C ASN A 323 11.51 0.86 6.44
N ASP A 324 12.33 -0.20 6.46
CA ASP A 324 13.80 -0.09 6.38
C ASP A 324 14.22 0.75 5.16
N LEU A 325 13.65 0.46 3.99
CA LEU A 325 13.95 1.16 2.74
C LEU A 325 13.40 2.59 2.73
N ILE A 326 12.18 2.80 3.20
CA ILE A 326 11.58 4.14 3.29
C ILE A 326 12.38 5.04 4.22
N MET A 327 12.86 4.52 5.35
CA MET A 327 13.73 5.30 6.24
C MET A 327 15.00 5.70 5.52
N GLU A 328 15.65 4.79 4.80
CA GLU A 328 16.86 5.12 4.04
C GLU A 328 16.57 6.17 2.96
N ILE A 329 15.50 6.01 2.18
CA ILE A 329 15.10 6.97 1.15
C ILE A 329 14.85 8.34 1.79
N VAL A 330 14.03 8.41 2.84
CA VAL A 330 13.65 9.68 3.46
C VAL A 330 14.81 10.38 4.16
N LEU A 331 15.72 9.63 4.78
CA LEU A 331 16.86 10.20 5.50
C LEU A 331 18.07 10.53 4.62
N SER A 332 18.13 10.01 3.40
CA SER A 332 19.14 10.34 2.39
C SER A 332 18.68 11.43 1.40
N SER A 333 17.47 11.98 1.58
CA SER A 333 16.82 12.94 0.66
C SER A 333 17.09 14.40 0.96
#